data_AF-A0A3B8Q9G0-F1
#
_entry.id   AF-A0A3B8Q9G0-F1
#
_cell.length_a   1.000
_cell.length_b   1.000
_cell.length_c   1.000
_cell.angle_alpha   90.00
_cell.angle_beta   90.00
_cell.angle_gamma   90.00
#
_symmetry.space_group_name_H-M   'P 1'
#
loop_
_entity.id
_entity.type
_entity.pdbx_description
1 polymer ?
#
loop_
_entity_poly.entity_id
_entity_poly.type
_entity_poly.pdbx_seq_one_letter_code
_entity_poly.pdbx_strand_id
1 'polypeptide(L)'
;LPEAPAPAGTPQCGCLIRSSVVLQRSHLIVEASGSIAALADDDLTDPLERIRQDILAPGLMVCLFKGERIQTLDVSIKPEALHAGFEAAPSGGIQKRPRDASGAAKAAVPVALGPARRVQIAGFKQQLAALNGFSGPINAAEMAMALIEGMERVRWRRMGTGHLSVV
;
A
#
# COMPACT_ATOMS: atom_id res chain seq x y z
N LEU A 1 31.34 -23.68 23.23
CA LEU A 1 30.44 -24.66 22.62
C LEU A 1 30.83 -24.77 21.15
N PRO A 2 30.92 -25.98 20.56
CA PRO A 2 31.14 -26.11 19.12
C PRO A 2 29.98 -25.46 18.35
N GLU A 3 30.31 -24.84 17.22
CA GLU A 3 29.35 -24.19 16.34
C GLU A 3 28.39 -25.25 15.76
N ALA A 4 27.09 -24.97 15.80
CA ALA A 4 26.11 -25.90 15.25
C ALA A 4 26.35 -26.05 13.74
N PRO A 5 26.22 -27.27 13.18
CA PRO A 5 26.39 -27.48 11.75
C PRO A 5 25.42 -26.60 10.97
N ALA A 6 25.88 -26.07 9.83
CA ALA A 6 25.04 -25.27 8.95
C ALA A 6 23.78 -26.08 8.57
N PRO A 7 22.58 -25.50 8.70
CA PRO A 7 21.35 -26.22 8.41
C PRO A 7 21.34 -26.67 6.95
N ALA A 8 21.11 -27.97 6.73
CA ALA A 8 21.06 -28.59 5.40
C ALA A 8 19.73 -28.25 4.69
N GLY A 9 19.57 -27.00 4.26
CA GLY A 9 18.38 -26.54 3.54
C GLY A 9 18.62 -25.20 2.84
N THR A 10 17.72 -24.84 1.93
CA THR A 10 17.70 -23.51 1.32
C THR A 10 17.64 -22.47 2.45
N PRO A 11 18.54 -21.47 2.48
CA PRO A 11 18.52 -20.45 3.51
C PRO A 11 17.16 -19.76 3.56
N GLN A 12 16.73 -19.38 4.75
CA GLN A 12 15.47 -18.70 5.00
C GLN A 12 15.72 -17.40 5.74
N CYS A 13 14.98 -16.37 5.37
CA CYS A 13 15.00 -15.08 6.04
C CYS A 13 13.56 -14.61 6.29
N GLY A 14 13.41 -13.53 7.06
CA GLY A 14 12.08 -13.06 7.39
C GLY A 14 12.05 -11.73 8.12
N CYS A 15 10.84 -11.25 8.36
CA CYS A 15 10.58 -10.08 9.18
C CYS A 15 9.41 -10.36 10.15
N LEU A 16 9.42 -9.62 11.26
CA LEU A 16 8.33 -9.59 12.22
C LEU A 16 7.75 -8.18 12.22
N ILE A 17 6.48 -8.07 11.84
CA ILE A 17 5.78 -6.79 11.74
C ILE A 17 4.88 -6.64 12.95
N ARG A 18 5.17 -5.64 13.79
CA ARG A 18 4.32 -5.24 14.92
C ARG A 18 3.61 -3.93 14.58
N SER A 19 2.33 -4.00 14.24
CA SER A 19 1.55 -2.82 13.85
C SER A 19 0.08 -3.02 14.18
N SER A 20 -0.59 -1.96 14.62
CA SER A 20 -2.05 -1.95 14.76
C SER A 20 -2.77 -2.17 13.43
N VAL A 21 -2.11 -1.90 12.30
CA VAL A 21 -2.65 -2.18 10.96
C VAL A 21 -2.84 -3.68 10.73
N VAL A 22 -1.99 -4.53 11.34
CA VAL A 22 -2.12 -6.00 11.26
C VAL A 22 -3.42 -6.50 11.90
N LEU A 23 -3.93 -5.81 12.94
CA LEU A 23 -5.17 -6.19 13.63
C LEU A 23 -6.41 -6.08 12.75
N GLN A 24 -6.43 -5.06 11.88
CA GLN A 24 -7.63 -4.65 11.17
C GLN A 24 -7.58 -5.01 9.69
N ARG A 25 -6.44 -5.50 9.17
CA ARG A 25 -6.23 -5.69 7.73
C ARG A 25 -5.42 -6.96 7.45
N SER A 26 -6.13 -8.08 7.26
CA SER A 26 -5.56 -9.31 6.66
C SER A 26 -5.12 -9.13 5.20
N HIS A 27 -5.39 -7.96 4.62
CA HIS A 27 -5.09 -7.60 3.23
C HIS A 27 -3.72 -6.93 3.04
N LEU A 28 -2.84 -6.96 4.06
CA LEU A 28 -1.46 -6.51 3.93
C LEU A 28 -0.72 -7.40 2.92
N ILE A 29 -0.17 -6.77 1.90
CA ILE A 29 0.74 -7.37 0.94
C ILE A 29 2.14 -7.07 1.44
N VAL A 30 2.91 -8.12 1.73
CA VAL A 30 4.31 -8.02 2.13
C VAL A 30 5.17 -8.73 1.10
N GLU A 31 6.04 -7.95 0.46
CA GLU A 31 6.96 -8.41 -0.57
C GLU A 31 8.38 -8.07 -0.15
N ALA A 32 9.32 -8.94 -0.51
CA ALA A 32 10.71 -8.81 -0.11
C ALA A 32 11.62 -9.10 -1.30
N SER A 33 12.80 -8.48 -1.29
CA SER A 33 13.84 -8.68 -2.29
C SER A 33 15.19 -8.97 -1.64
N GLY A 34 15.98 -9.82 -2.31
CA GLY A 34 17.38 -10.08 -1.98
C GLY A 34 18.33 -8.95 -2.40
N SER A 35 17.81 -7.95 -3.11
CA SER A 35 18.53 -6.80 -3.65
C SER A 35 17.99 -5.47 -3.08
N ILE A 36 18.82 -4.43 -3.15
CA ILE A 36 18.41 -3.07 -2.77
C ILE A 36 17.73 -2.43 -3.98
N ALA A 37 16.45 -2.06 -3.87
CA ALA A 37 15.77 -1.30 -4.92
C ALA A 37 16.37 0.11 -5.02
N ALA A 38 16.50 0.65 -6.24
CA ALA A 38 17.15 1.94 -6.47
C ALA A 38 16.26 3.11 -6.02
N LEU A 39 14.99 3.13 -6.43
CA LEU A 39 14.00 4.19 -6.08
C LEU A 39 12.82 3.65 -5.26
N ALA A 40 12.05 4.54 -4.63
CA ALA A 40 10.92 4.16 -3.77
C ALA A 40 9.78 3.48 -4.58
N ASP A 41 9.59 3.94 -5.82
CA ASP A 41 8.50 3.49 -6.69
C ASP A 41 8.87 2.33 -7.63
N ASP A 42 10.16 1.99 -7.77
CA ASP A 42 10.61 0.91 -8.65
C ASP A 42 10.00 -0.43 -8.25
N ASP A 43 9.79 -1.33 -9.20
CA ASP A 43 9.48 -2.72 -8.87
C ASP A 43 10.64 -3.39 -8.14
N LEU A 44 10.33 -4.37 -7.30
CA LEU A 44 11.35 -5.15 -6.61
C LEU A 44 12.14 -5.98 -7.64
N THR A 45 13.43 -5.71 -7.74
CA THR A 45 14.38 -6.56 -8.46
C THR A 45 14.68 -7.80 -7.62
N ASP A 46 14.79 -8.98 -8.21
CA ASP A 46 15.08 -10.24 -7.48
C ASP A 46 14.14 -10.49 -6.26
N PRO A 47 12.82 -10.64 -6.51
CA PRO A 47 11.85 -10.87 -5.44
C PRO A 47 12.07 -12.24 -4.80
N LEU A 48 12.05 -12.27 -3.46
CA LEU A 48 12.16 -13.49 -2.68
C LEU A 48 10.83 -14.24 -2.66
N GLU A 49 10.89 -15.56 -2.81
CA GLU A 49 9.70 -16.42 -2.70
C GLU A 49 9.21 -16.46 -1.23
N ARG A 50 7.98 -16.04 -0.99
CA ARG A 50 7.36 -16.08 0.34
C ARG A 50 6.98 -17.51 0.72
N ILE A 51 7.57 -18.01 1.81
CA ILE A 51 7.28 -19.34 2.38
C ILE A 51 6.02 -19.27 3.25
N ARG A 52 5.93 -18.25 4.11
CA ARG A 52 4.88 -18.14 5.11
C ARG A 52 4.55 -16.68 5.39
N GLN A 53 3.27 -16.39 5.56
CA GLN A 53 2.77 -15.15 6.13
C GLN A 53 1.67 -15.52 7.11
N ASP A 54 1.82 -15.14 8.38
CA ASP A 54 0.90 -15.56 9.42
C ASP A 54 0.77 -14.52 10.53
N ILE A 55 -0.43 -14.40 11.09
CA ILE A 55 -0.71 -13.51 12.22
C ILE A 55 -0.49 -14.32 13.49
N LEU A 56 0.62 -14.06 14.19
CA LEU A 56 0.98 -14.80 15.41
C LEU A 56 0.16 -14.35 16.62
N ALA A 57 -0.21 -13.08 16.65
CA ALA A 57 -1.00 -12.47 17.73
C ALA A 57 -1.68 -11.20 17.19
N PRO A 58 -2.67 -10.66 17.91
CA PRO A 58 -3.25 -9.36 17.58
C PRO A 58 -2.16 -8.28 17.39
N GLY A 59 -2.00 -7.80 16.15
CA GLY A 59 -1.03 -6.74 15.81
C GLY A 59 0.39 -7.24 15.53
N LEU A 60 0.59 -8.55 15.44
CA LEU A 60 1.89 -9.18 15.20
C LEU A 60 1.80 -10.19 14.06
N MET A 61 2.57 -9.95 12.99
CA MET A 61 2.63 -10.80 11.81
C MET A 61 4.06 -11.23 11.54
N VAL A 62 4.26 -12.49 11.16
CA VAL A 62 5.54 -13.02 10.68
C VAL A 62 5.46 -13.24 9.17
N CYS A 63 6.51 -12.85 8.46
CA CYS A 63 6.71 -13.15 7.05
C CYS A 63 8.05 -13.85 6.87
N LEU A 64 8.05 -15.04 6.26
CA LEU A 64 9.24 -15.84 5.97
C LEU A 64 9.39 -16.02 4.47
N PHE A 65 10.62 -15.98 3.99
CA PHE A 65 10.99 -16.04 2.58
C PHE A 65 12.15 -17.02 2.36
N LYS A 66 12.22 -17.63 1.17
CA LYS A 66 13.39 -18.39 0.72
C LYS A 66 14.45 -17.40 0.27
N GLY A 67 15.65 -17.50 0.85
CA GLY A 67 16.78 -16.63 0.57
C GLY A 67 17.61 -16.35 1.81
N GLU A 68 18.81 -15.83 1.61
CA GLU A 68 19.74 -15.56 2.72
C GLU A 68 19.33 -14.38 3.58
N ARG A 69 18.78 -13.32 2.98
CA ARG A 69 18.43 -12.08 3.69
C ARG A 69 17.48 -11.21 2.88
N ILE A 70 16.70 -10.41 3.60
CA ILE A 70 15.90 -9.31 3.05
C ILE A 70 16.80 -8.07 2.94
N GLN A 71 16.87 -7.47 1.75
CA GLN A 71 17.53 -6.18 1.52
C GLN A 71 16.52 -5.05 1.34
N THR A 72 15.39 -5.34 0.68
CA THR A 72 14.26 -4.43 0.52
C THR A 72 12.98 -5.13 0.96
N LEU A 73 12.12 -4.43 1.70
CA LEU A 73 10.81 -4.89 2.13
C LEU A 73 9.77 -3.86 1.70
N ASP A 74 8.76 -4.30 0.97
CA ASP A 74 7.59 -3.49 0.67
C ASP A 74 6.40 -3.98 1.47
N VAL A 75 5.70 -3.04 2.10
CA VAL A 75 4.40 -3.30 2.71
C VAL A 75 3.38 -2.38 2.07
N SER A 76 2.31 -2.98 1.55
CA SER A 76 1.19 -2.28 0.95
C SER A 76 -0.13 -2.95 1.34
N ILE A 77 -1.25 -2.40 0.92
CA ILE A 77 -2.58 -3.00 1.10
C ILE A 77 -3.25 -3.06 -0.27
N LYS A 78 -4.04 -4.11 -0.49
CA LYS A 78 -4.93 -4.20 -1.65
C LYS A 78 -5.78 -2.94 -1.82
N PRO A 79 -5.91 -2.39 -3.03
CA PRO A 79 -6.72 -1.20 -3.31
C PRO A 79 -8.15 -1.29 -2.75
N GLU A 80 -8.77 -2.47 -2.81
CA GLU A 80 -10.16 -2.69 -2.38
C GLU A 80 -10.36 -2.62 -0.87
N ALA A 81 -9.28 -2.76 -0.09
CA ALA A 81 -9.31 -2.66 1.37
C ALA A 81 -8.97 -1.23 1.87
N LEU A 82 -8.89 -0.27 0.96
CA LEU A 82 -8.62 1.13 1.27
C LEU A 82 -9.92 1.91 1.41
N HIS A 83 -9.88 2.90 2.30
CA HIS A 83 -11.03 3.74 2.57
C HIS A 83 -11.07 4.86 1.52
N ALA A 84 -12.27 5.27 1.14
CA ALA A 84 -12.47 6.53 0.43
C ALA A 84 -12.39 7.69 1.44
N GLY A 85 -11.27 8.39 1.48
CA GLY A 85 -11.10 9.61 2.27
C GLY A 85 -11.19 10.89 1.45
N PHE A 86 -11.28 12.02 2.14
CA PHE A 86 -11.20 13.37 1.58
C PHE A 86 -10.13 14.15 2.34
N GLU A 87 -9.37 14.98 1.63
CA GLU A 87 -8.32 15.81 2.20
C GLU A 87 -8.86 17.21 2.50
N ALA A 88 -8.34 17.89 3.52
CA ALA A 88 -8.59 19.32 3.69
C ALA A 88 -7.82 20.10 2.61
N ALA A 89 -8.49 21.05 1.94
CA ALA A 89 -7.83 21.90 0.96
C ALA A 89 -7.12 23.08 1.66
N PRO A 90 -5.95 23.54 1.16
CA PRO A 90 -5.23 24.69 1.74
C PRO A 90 -6.07 25.98 1.77
N SER A 91 -6.95 26.16 0.79
CA SER A 91 -7.89 27.29 0.68
C SER A 91 -9.10 27.20 1.62
N GLY A 92 -9.17 26.15 2.45
CA GLY A 92 -10.39 25.76 3.14
C GLY A 92 -11.30 24.88 2.28
N GLY A 93 -12.15 24.09 2.94
CA GLY A 93 -12.99 23.07 2.31
C GLY A 93 -12.34 21.69 2.27
N ILE A 94 -12.90 20.80 1.44
CA ILE A 94 -12.36 19.45 1.23
C ILE A 94 -12.10 19.21 -0.26
N GLN A 95 -11.13 18.35 -0.54
CA GLN A 95 -10.73 17.95 -1.88
C GLN A 95 -10.52 16.44 -1.94
N LYS A 96 -10.42 15.92 -3.15
CA LYS A 96 -10.03 14.53 -3.42
C LYS A 96 -9.02 14.51 -4.54
N ARG A 97 -7.96 13.70 -4.42
CA ARG A 97 -7.15 13.27 -5.57
C ARG A 97 -7.72 11.96 -6.11
N PRO A 98 -8.49 12.00 -7.21
CA PRO A 98 -9.06 10.78 -7.74
C PRO A 98 -8.01 9.98 -8.50
N ARG A 99 -8.30 8.70 -8.73
CA ARG A 99 -7.53 7.84 -9.62
C ARG A 99 -8.26 7.62 -10.94
N ASP A 100 -7.50 7.38 -12.00
CA ASP A 100 -8.04 6.94 -13.28
C ASP A 100 -8.19 5.42 -13.36
N ALA A 101 -8.64 4.94 -14.53
CA ALA A 101 -8.83 3.52 -14.79
C ALA A 101 -7.53 2.70 -14.71
N SER A 102 -6.37 3.33 -14.85
CA SER A 102 -5.06 2.67 -14.65
C SER A 102 -4.64 2.63 -13.19
N GLY A 103 -5.42 3.25 -12.30
CA GLY A 103 -5.06 3.45 -10.90
C GLY A 103 -4.08 4.60 -10.68
N ALA A 104 -3.71 5.39 -11.70
CA ALA A 104 -2.83 6.54 -11.54
C ALA A 104 -3.56 7.71 -10.88
N ALA A 105 -2.90 8.42 -9.96
CA ALA A 105 -3.47 9.58 -9.29
C ALA A 105 -3.59 10.78 -10.26
N LYS A 106 -4.68 11.53 -10.14
CA LYS A 106 -4.93 12.79 -10.86
C LYS A 106 -4.79 14.00 -9.93
N ALA A 107 -4.83 15.18 -10.52
CA ALA A 107 -4.89 16.44 -9.79
C ALA A 107 -6.05 16.45 -8.80
N ALA A 108 -5.82 17.10 -7.65
CA ALA A 108 -6.86 17.25 -6.64
C ALA A 108 -8.04 18.06 -7.19
N VAL A 109 -9.26 17.63 -6.89
CA VAL A 109 -10.48 18.33 -7.24
C VAL A 109 -11.28 18.71 -6.01
N PRO A 110 -11.89 19.90 -6.00
CA PRO A 110 -12.68 20.36 -4.87
C PRO A 110 -13.96 19.55 -4.74
N VAL A 111 -14.27 19.14 -3.51
CA VAL A 111 -15.49 18.39 -3.21
C VAL A 111 -16.48 19.34 -2.56
N ALA A 112 -17.53 19.69 -3.32
CA ALA A 112 -18.57 20.59 -2.85
C ALA A 112 -19.33 19.97 -1.68
N LEU A 113 -19.46 20.74 -0.60
CA LEU A 113 -20.27 20.41 0.57
C LEU A 113 -21.57 21.20 0.53
N GLY A 114 -22.68 20.53 0.78
CA GLY A 114 -23.98 21.17 1.00
C GLY A 114 -24.29 21.35 2.48
N PRO A 115 -25.57 21.60 2.82
CA PRO A 115 -26.03 21.73 4.19
C PRO A 115 -25.59 20.54 5.06
N ALA A 116 -25.26 20.82 6.33
CA ALA A 116 -24.75 19.84 7.28
C ALA A 116 -23.48 19.09 6.81
N ARG A 117 -22.64 19.74 5.99
CA ARG A 117 -21.36 19.18 5.48
C ARG A 117 -21.53 17.88 4.70
N ARG A 118 -22.65 17.75 3.97
CA ARG A 118 -22.91 16.59 3.11
C ARG A 118 -22.25 16.76 1.75
N VAL A 119 -21.49 15.76 1.32
CA VAL A 119 -20.89 15.75 -0.02
C VAL A 119 -21.98 15.79 -1.09
N GLN A 120 -21.85 16.71 -2.05
CA GLN A 120 -22.72 16.80 -3.21
C GLN A 120 -22.30 15.78 -4.27
N ILE A 121 -22.70 14.51 -4.06
CA ILE A 121 -22.25 13.36 -4.86
C ILE A 121 -22.58 13.50 -6.35
N ALA A 122 -23.72 14.08 -6.72
CA ALA A 122 -24.09 14.23 -8.13
C ALA A 122 -23.11 15.12 -8.90
N GLY A 123 -22.79 16.31 -8.35
CA GLY A 123 -21.80 17.21 -8.93
C GLY A 123 -20.40 16.60 -8.92
N PHE A 124 -20.05 15.89 -7.84
CA PHE A 124 -18.75 15.22 -7.74
C PHE A 124 -18.60 14.10 -8.79
N LYS A 125 -19.64 13.30 -9.04
CA LYS A 125 -19.63 12.28 -10.10
C LYS A 125 -19.37 12.87 -11.48
N GLN A 126 -19.94 14.03 -11.79
CA GLN A 126 -19.71 14.72 -13.06
C GLN A 126 -18.26 15.16 -13.21
N GLN A 127 -17.65 15.67 -12.13
CA GLN A 127 -16.22 16.00 -12.13
C GLN A 127 -15.34 14.77 -12.36
N LEU A 128 -15.64 13.65 -11.70
CA LEU A 128 -14.91 12.39 -11.90
C LEU A 128 -15.03 11.86 -13.33
N ALA A 129 -16.23 11.91 -13.91
CA ALA A 129 -16.47 11.49 -15.30
C ALA A 129 -15.65 12.33 -16.28
N ALA A 130 -15.59 13.66 -16.07
CA ALA A 130 -14.81 14.56 -16.90
C ALA A 130 -13.29 14.32 -16.78
N LEU A 131 -12.78 14.03 -15.57
CA LEU A 131 -11.36 13.78 -15.32
C LEU A 131 -10.85 12.49 -15.93
N ASN A 132 -11.67 11.44 -15.89
CA ASN A 132 -11.25 10.10 -16.29
C ASN A 132 -11.68 9.74 -17.72
N GLY A 133 -12.35 10.63 -18.43
CA GLY A 133 -12.75 10.43 -19.83
C GLY A 133 -13.70 9.23 -20.01
N PHE A 134 -14.51 8.91 -19.00
CA PHE A 134 -15.43 7.77 -19.07
C PHE A 134 -16.52 8.03 -20.12
N SER A 135 -16.80 7.03 -20.96
CA SER A 135 -17.84 7.07 -21.98
C SER A 135 -19.23 6.80 -21.37
N GLY A 136 -19.72 7.73 -20.55
CA GLY A 136 -21.06 7.69 -19.99
C GLY A 136 -21.14 8.06 -18.50
N PRO A 137 -22.31 7.85 -17.87
CA PRO A 137 -22.48 8.06 -16.44
C PRO A 137 -21.58 7.11 -15.64
N ILE A 138 -20.79 7.66 -14.73
CA ILE A 138 -19.90 6.87 -13.87
C ILE A 138 -20.70 5.84 -13.06
N ASN A 139 -20.32 4.57 -13.20
CA ASN A 139 -20.93 3.47 -12.46
C ASN A 139 -20.29 3.32 -11.06
N ALA A 140 -20.81 2.40 -10.24
CA ALA A 140 -20.33 2.20 -8.87
C ALA A 140 -18.87 1.72 -8.81
N ALA A 141 -18.44 0.88 -9.75
CA ALA A 141 -17.06 0.37 -9.79
C ALA A 141 -16.07 1.47 -10.18
N GLU A 142 -16.38 2.26 -11.20
CA GLU A 142 -15.57 3.41 -11.62
C GLU A 142 -15.49 4.47 -10.52
N MET A 143 -16.61 4.71 -9.81
CA MET A 143 -16.63 5.61 -8.67
C MET A 143 -15.77 5.06 -7.52
N ALA A 144 -15.86 3.78 -7.19
CA ALA A 144 -15.02 3.18 -6.16
C ALA A 144 -13.53 3.30 -6.52
N MET A 145 -13.15 2.96 -7.75
CA MET A 145 -11.79 3.10 -8.27
C MET A 145 -11.26 4.53 -8.16
N ALA A 146 -12.07 5.51 -8.54
CA ALA A 146 -11.69 6.91 -8.45
C ALA A 146 -11.52 7.39 -7.00
N LEU A 147 -12.15 6.73 -6.02
CA LEU A 147 -12.15 7.16 -4.62
C LEU A 147 -11.19 6.40 -3.72
N ILE A 148 -10.74 5.22 -4.14
CA ILE A 148 -9.70 4.45 -3.46
C ILE A 148 -8.47 5.34 -3.29
N GLU A 149 -8.12 5.62 -2.03
CA GLU A 149 -6.83 6.23 -1.74
C GLU A 149 -5.71 5.28 -2.16
N GLY A 150 -4.56 5.81 -2.56
CA GLY A 150 -3.41 4.92 -2.66
C GLY A 150 -2.97 4.55 -1.26
N MET A 151 -2.55 3.31 -1.08
CA MET A 151 -1.57 3.06 -0.04
C MET A 151 -0.27 3.67 -0.55
N GLU A 152 0.39 4.48 0.28
CA GLU A 152 1.82 4.65 0.12
C GLU A 152 2.43 3.25 0.29
N ARG A 153 3.00 2.70 -0.78
CA ARG A 153 3.89 1.54 -0.65
C ARG A 153 4.97 1.99 0.32
N VAL A 154 4.95 1.48 1.54
CA VAL A 154 6.02 1.79 2.48
C VAL A 154 7.15 0.85 2.14
N ARG A 155 8.27 1.42 1.71
CA ARG A 155 9.48 0.66 1.38
C ARG A 155 10.47 0.83 2.50
N TRP A 156 10.97 -0.30 3.00
CA TRP A 156 12.13 -0.32 3.86
C TRP A 156 13.33 -0.87 3.13
N ARG A 157 14.50 -0.26 3.36
CA ARG A 157 15.77 -0.73 2.84
C ARG A 157 16.75 -0.99 3.96
N ARG A 158 17.64 -1.96 3.75
CA ARG A 158 18.69 -2.25 4.72
C ARG A 158 19.74 -1.16 4.71
N MET A 159 20.00 -0.61 5.88
CA MET A 159 21.11 0.31 6.13
C MET A 159 22.17 -0.45 6.95
N GLY A 160 23.25 -0.88 6.31
CA GLY A 160 24.39 -1.49 6.99
C GLY A 160 24.07 -2.72 7.87
N THR A 161 24.35 -2.63 9.17
CA THR A 161 24.50 -3.73 10.15
C THR A 161 23.22 -4.51 10.52
N GLY A 162 22.16 -4.45 9.70
CA GLY A 162 21.01 -5.34 9.82
C GLY A 162 19.68 -4.67 10.15
N HIS A 163 19.62 -3.35 10.15
CA HIS A 163 18.38 -2.60 10.31
C HIS A 163 17.79 -2.19 8.96
N LEU A 164 16.47 -2.34 8.84
CA LEU A 164 15.65 -1.83 7.75
C LEU A 164 15.11 -0.44 8.14
N SER A 165 15.32 0.57 7.30
CA SER A 165 14.82 1.93 7.48
C SER A 165 13.80 2.28 6.40
N VAL A 166 12.75 3.02 6.76
CA VAL A 166 11.75 3.55 5.81
C VAL A 166 12.44 4.55 4.88
N VAL A 167 12.09 4.50 3.60
CA VAL A 167 12.62 5.40 2.55
C VAL A 167 11.48 6.04 1.78
#